data_AF-A0A260RWY6-F1
#
_entry.id   AF-A0A260RWY6-F1
#
_cell.length_a   1.000
_cell.length_b   1.000
_cell.length_c   1.000
_cell.angle_alpha   90.00
_cell.angle_beta   90.00
_cell.angle_gamma   90.00
#
_symmetry.space_group_name_H-M   'P 1'
#
loop_
_entity.id
_entity.type
_entity.pdbx_description
1 polymer ?
#
loop_
_entity_poly.entity_id
_entity_poly.type
_entity_poly.pdbx_seq_one_letter_code
_entity_poly.pdbx_strand_id
1 'polypeptide(L)'
;MKRTFFVVAGCAALLVGCSSEPEAPDTVPSTVADAVTTSPSAVGTGELQAIDVEVYGDRIKRAAAPCIESTAAAFSSECLFAVTDTVLVLNEMEENVSASNPMTLAAIDDTRTVFKDWVLGGCTTSAANSQERRECILKAPTAADAEDPVWAWHDENTY
;
A
#
# COMPACT_ATOMS: atom_id res chain seq x y z
N MET A 1 -5.36 50.93 22.29
CA MET A 1 -6.19 51.73 21.37
C MET A 1 -6.39 50.94 20.07
N LYS A 2 -7.65 50.91 19.60
CA LYS A 2 -8.20 50.57 18.26
C LYS A 2 -7.93 49.20 17.60
N ARG A 3 -9.05 48.47 17.48
CA ARG A 3 -9.36 47.28 16.67
C ARG A 3 -9.65 47.68 15.22
N THR A 4 -9.46 46.76 14.27
CA THR A 4 -10.33 46.68 13.08
C THR A 4 -10.50 45.23 12.60
N PHE A 5 -11.76 44.78 12.57
CA PHE A 5 -12.23 43.55 11.92
C PHE A 5 -12.82 43.92 10.57
N PHE A 6 -12.74 43.03 9.58
CA PHE A 6 -13.65 43.04 8.42
C PHE A 6 -14.24 41.64 8.25
N VAL A 7 -15.57 41.58 8.39
CA VAL A 7 -16.46 40.49 7.98
C VAL A 7 -17.22 41.01 6.77
N VAL A 8 -17.31 40.22 5.70
CA VAL A 8 -18.43 40.33 4.74
C VAL A 8 -18.86 38.93 4.33
N ALA A 9 -20.14 38.65 4.62
CA ALA A 9 -20.91 37.49 4.22
C ALA A 9 -21.49 37.68 2.81
N GLY A 10 -21.82 36.58 2.12
CA GLY A 10 -22.59 36.60 0.88
C GLY A 10 -23.09 35.21 0.50
N CYS A 11 -24.33 34.90 0.88
CA CYS A 11 -25.08 33.67 0.57
C CYS A 11 -25.52 33.59 -0.90
N ALA A 12 -25.64 32.38 -1.44
CA ALA A 12 -26.77 32.00 -2.30
C ALA A 12 -26.94 30.48 -2.33
N ALA A 13 -28.00 30.00 -1.68
CA ALA A 13 -28.54 28.66 -1.85
C ALA A 13 -29.53 28.67 -3.03
N LEU A 14 -29.48 27.67 -3.90
CA LEU A 14 -30.56 27.33 -4.82
C LEU A 14 -30.95 25.87 -4.58
N LEU A 15 -32.18 25.70 -4.08
CA LEU A 15 -32.94 24.45 -4.02
C LEU A 15 -33.91 24.43 -5.21
N VAL A 16 -33.89 23.36 -6.01
CA VAL A 16 -35.04 22.93 -6.83
C VAL A 16 -35.12 21.39 -6.76
N GLY A 17 -36.34 20.89 -6.61
CA GLY A 17 -36.71 19.56 -6.12
C GLY A 17 -36.72 18.39 -7.12
N CYS A 18 -37.14 17.24 -6.60
CA CYS A 18 -37.07 15.87 -7.14
C CYS A 18 -38.30 15.40 -7.98
N SER A 19 -38.08 14.26 -8.69
CA SER A 19 -39.01 13.13 -9.05
C SER A 19 -39.86 13.23 -10.34
N SER A 20 -40.03 12.24 -11.25
CA SER A 20 -39.60 10.82 -11.50
C SER A 20 -39.94 10.45 -12.99
N GLU A 21 -39.09 9.82 -13.82
CA GLU A 21 -39.02 8.39 -14.29
C GLU A 21 -40.11 7.91 -15.31
N PRO A 22 -39.96 6.90 -16.23
CA PRO A 22 -38.80 6.13 -16.77
C PRO A 22 -38.69 6.09 -18.33
N GLU A 23 -37.50 5.82 -18.89
CA GLU A 23 -37.33 4.96 -20.07
C GLU A 23 -35.95 4.26 -20.03
N ALA A 24 -35.96 2.93 -20.14
CA ALA A 24 -34.83 2.06 -20.44
C ALA A 24 -35.32 1.02 -21.45
N PRO A 25 -34.48 0.23 -22.15
CA PRO A 25 -33.01 0.27 -22.21
C PRO A 25 -32.48 0.30 -23.66
N ASP A 26 -31.33 0.92 -23.91
CA ASP A 26 -30.50 0.55 -25.07
C ASP A 26 -29.10 0.13 -24.61
N THR A 27 -28.96 -1.18 -24.65
CA THR A 27 -27.77 -2.03 -24.62
C THR A 27 -26.56 -1.39 -25.30
N VAL A 28 -25.49 -1.15 -24.54
CA VAL A 28 -24.13 -0.91 -25.06
C VAL A 28 -23.24 -2.03 -24.50
N PRO A 29 -22.41 -2.68 -25.34
CA PRO A 29 -21.84 -3.98 -25.05
C PRO A 29 -20.89 -4.00 -23.84
N SER A 30 -21.14 -5.02 -23.03
CA SER A 30 -20.32 -5.54 -21.95
C SER A 30 -18.94 -5.93 -22.47
N THR A 31 -17.92 -5.11 -22.22
CA THR A 31 -16.53 -5.59 -22.06
C THR A 31 -15.73 -4.57 -21.24
N VAL A 32 -16.22 -4.25 -20.04
CA VAL A 32 -15.28 -3.92 -18.97
C VAL A 32 -14.82 -5.29 -18.51
N ALA A 33 -13.63 -5.70 -18.95
CA ALA A 33 -12.97 -6.88 -18.41
C ALA A 33 -13.11 -6.82 -16.89
N ASP A 34 -13.61 -7.90 -16.31
CA ASP A 34 -13.63 -8.15 -14.88
C ASP A 34 -12.37 -7.53 -14.26
N ALA A 35 -12.53 -6.38 -13.59
CA ALA A 35 -11.69 -6.13 -12.45
C ALA A 35 -12.12 -7.21 -11.47
N VAL A 36 -11.48 -8.37 -11.60
CA VAL A 36 -11.47 -9.37 -10.55
C VAL A 36 -10.83 -8.64 -9.37
N THR A 37 -11.67 -7.96 -8.60
CA THR A 37 -11.42 -7.74 -7.19
C THR A 37 -11.37 -9.14 -6.62
N THR A 38 -10.22 -9.80 -6.76
CA THR A 38 -9.89 -10.93 -5.91
C THR A 38 -9.93 -10.34 -4.52
N SER A 39 -11.03 -10.56 -3.80
CA SER A 39 -10.99 -10.56 -2.35
C SER A 39 -9.69 -11.25 -1.97
N PRO A 40 -8.87 -10.68 -1.07
CA PRO A 40 -7.70 -11.41 -0.59
C PRO A 40 -8.22 -12.78 -0.18
N SER A 41 -7.69 -13.82 -0.83
CA SER A 41 -7.94 -15.19 -0.39
C SER A 41 -7.56 -15.16 1.07
N ALA A 42 -8.57 -15.27 1.94
CA ALA A 42 -8.33 -15.41 3.36
C ALA A 42 -7.48 -16.67 3.46
N VAL A 43 -6.19 -16.48 3.71
CA VAL A 43 -5.33 -17.57 4.17
C VAL A 43 -6.08 -18.16 5.36
N GLY A 44 -6.35 -19.46 5.29
CA GLY A 44 -7.25 -20.11 6.21
C GLY A 44 -6.79 -19.87 7.65
N THR A 45 -7.73 -19.84 8.60
CA THR A 45 -7.38 -19.76 10.03
C THR A 45 -6.64 -21.03 10.43
N GLY A 46 -5.31 -21.00 10.40
CA GLY A 46 -4.43 -22.14 10.61
C GLY A 46 -2.97 -21.72 10.53
N GLU A 47 -2.06 -22.62 10.91
CA GLU A 47 -0.63 -22.39 10.73
C GLU A 47 -0.31 -22.21 9.24
N LEU A 48 0.42 -21.14 8.93
CA LEU A 48 0.78 -20.72 7.57
C LEU A 48 1.47 -21.88 6.82
N GLN A 49 0.91 -22.30 5.68
CA GLN A 49 1.50 -23.35 4.84
C GLN A 49 2.38 -22.73 3.76
N ALA A 50 3.28 -23.53 3.16
CA ALA A 50 4.17 -23.05 2.10
C ALA A 50 3.42 -22.33 0.94
N ILE A 51 2.25 -22.84 0.54
CA ILE A 51 1.42 -22.20 -0.49
C ILE A 51 0.88 -20.83 -0.05
N ASP A 52 0.56 -20.67 1.23
CA ASP A 52 0.08 -19.40 1.78
C ASP A 52 1.21 -18.36 1.80
N VAL A 53 2.44 -18.80 2.11
CA VAL A 53 3.64 -17.95 2.09
C VAL A 53 3.90 -17.42 0.68
N GLU A 54 3.84 -18.28 -0.33
CA GLU A 54 4.01 -17.87 -1.74
C GLU A 54 2.95 -16.84 -2.15
N VAL A 55 1.69 -17.06 -1.74
CA VAL A 55 0.60 -16.11 -1.97
C VAL A 55 0.87 -14.77 -1.28
N TYR A 56 1.32 -14.76 -0.03
CA TYR A 56 1.72 -13.52 0.65
C TYR A 56 2.90 -12.84 -0.06
N GLY A 57 3.92 -13.59 -0.47
CA GLY A 57 5.06 -13.08 -1.22
C GLY A 57 4.65 -12.34 -2.49
N ASP A 58 3.78 -12.94 -3.30
CA ASP A 58 3.26 -12.32 -4.52
C ASP A 58 2.43 -11.07 -4.23
N ARG A 59 1.63 -11.08 -3.16
CA ARG A 59 0.82 -9.94 -2.74
C ARG A 59 1.70 -8.79 -2.24
N ILE A 60 2.72 -9.07 -1.43
CA ILE A 60 3.69 -8.07 -0.93
C ILE A 60 4.43 -7.45 -2.11
N LYS A 61 4.99 -8.26 -3.02
CA LYS A 61 5.68 -7.77 -4.22
C LYS A 61 4.80 -6.87 -5.07
N ARG A 62 3.56 -7.28 -5.32
CA ARG A 62 2.61 -6.50 -6.12
C ARG A 62 2.25 -5.18 -5.45
N ALA A 63 2.00 -5.20 -4.14
CA ALA A 63 1.71 -3.98 -3.39
C ALA A 63 2.93 -3.04 -3.37
N ALA A 64 4.13 -3.58 -3.19
CA ALA A 64 5.38 -2.83 -3.12
C ALA A 64 5.91 -2.35 -4.47
N ALA A 65 5.40 -2.87 -5.59
CA ALA A 65 5.91 -2.62 -6.94
C ALA A 65 6.20 -1.13 -7.25
N PRO A 66 5.29 -0.17 -6.93
CA PRO A 66 5.57 1.26 -7.16
C PRO A 66 6.78 1.80 -6.40
N CYS A 67 7.20 1.15 -5.31
CA CYS A 67 8.36 1.54 -4.54
C CYS A 67 9.66 0.85 -4.96
N ILE A 68 9.60 -0.34 -5.59
CA ILE A 68 10.78 -1.21 -5.77
C ILE A 68 11.18 -1.41 -7.24
N GLU A 69 10.29 -1.17 -8.21
CA GLU A 69 10.56 -1.48 -9.62
C GLU A 69 11.40 -0.42 -10.35
N SER A 70 11.32 0.85 -9.94
CA SER A 70 12.13 1.91 -10.53
C SER A 70 12.36 3.08 -9.58
N THR A 71 13.51 3.76 -9.75
CA THR A 71 13.83 4.97 -8.99
C THR A 71 12.88 6.14 -9.28
N ALA A 72 12.21 6.16 -10.45
CA ALA A 72 11.22 7.19 -10.73
C ALA A 72 9.95 6.95 -9.90
N ALA A 73 9.43 5.73 -9.92
CA ALA A 73 8.23 5.34 -9.18
C ALA A 73 8.44 5.41 -7.65
N ALA A 74 9.62 5.02 -7.17
CA ALA A 74 9.97 5.07 -5.74
C ALA A 74 9.84 6.47 -5.13
N PHE A 75 9.98 7.52 -5.94
CA PHE A 75 9.82 8.91 -5.51
C PHE A 75 8.58 9.58 -6.09
N SER A 76 7.49 8.83 -6.13
CA SER A 76 6.18 9.29 -6.59
C SER A 76 5.15 9.19 -5.47
N SER A 77 4.00 9.82 -5.67
CA SER A 77 2.83 9.60 -4.83
C SER A 77 2.30 8.17 -4.92
N GLU A 78 2.59 7.42 -5.98
CA GLU A 78 2.17 6.02 -6.10
C GLU A 78 2.89 5.16 -5.04
N CYS A 79 4.20 5.36 -4.86
CA CYS A 79 4.93 4.68 -3.78
C CYS A 79 4.41 5.08 -2.39
N LEU A 80 4.01 6.35 -2.18
CA LEU A 80 3.40 6.78 -0.93
C LEU A 80 2.15 5.96 -0.57
N PHE A 81 1.26 5.70 -1.54
CA PHE A 81 0.07 4.87 -1.31
C PHE A 81 0.41 3.38 -1.20
N ALA A 82 1.31 2.89 -2.05
CA ALA A 82 1.77 1.50 -2.08
C ALA A 82 2.33 1.01 -0.73
N VAL A 83 2.99 1.89 0.03
CA VAL A 83 3.47 1.57 1.39
C VAL A 83 2.34 1.20 2.34
N THR A 84 1.17 1.84 2.21
CA THR A 84 0.01 1.50 3.04
C THR A 84 -0.49 0.10 2.70
N ASP A 85 -0.64 -0.21 1.41
CA ASP A 85 -1.09 -1.53 0.95
C ASP A 85 -0.08 -2.63 1.31
N THR A 86 1.22 -2.34 1.19
CA THR A 86 2.30 -3.26 1.57
C THR A 86 2.23 -3.59 3.06
N VAL A 87 2.06 -2.57 3.92
CA VAL A 87 1.92 -2.76 5.38
C VAL A 87 0.66 -3.55 5.73
N LEU A 88 -0.45 -3.37 5.01
CA LEU A 88 -1.66 -4.16 5.24
C LEU A 88 -1.43 -5.65 4.96
N VAL A 89 -0.80 -5.98 3.82
CA VAL A 89 -0.48 -7.38 3.50
C VAL A 89 0.48 -7.99 4.53
N LEU A 90 1.47 -7.22 4.99
CA LEU A 90 2.42 -7.66 6.03
C LEU A 90 1.74 -7.92 7.38
N ASN A 91 0.78 -7.07 7.79
CA ASN A 91 0.00 -7.30 9.01
C ASN A 91 -0.87 -8.56 8.87
N GLU A 92 -1.50 -8.77 7.72
CA GLU A 92 -2.27 -10.00 7.48
C GLU A 92 -1.38 -11.25 7.54
N MET A 93 -0.15 -11.17 7.01
CA MET A 93 0.82 -12.27 7.12
C MET A 93 1.18 -12.51 8.59
N GLU A 94 1.50 -11.46 9.35
CA GLU A 94 1.85 -11.53 10.78
C GLU A 94 0.78 -12.24 11.61
N GLU A 95 -0.51 -11.94 11.35
CA GLU A 95 -1.64 -12.56 12.04
C GLU A 95 -1.73 -14.09 11.85
N ASN A 96 -1.13 -14.62 10.78
CA ASN A 96 -1.16 -16.03 10.44
C ASN A 96 0.17 -16.75 10.70
N VAL A 97 1.24 -16.02 11.02
CA VAL A 97 2.55 -16.61 11.37
C VAL A 97 2.52 -17.10 12.82
N SER A 98 2.88 -18.36 13.04
CA SER A 98 3.03 -18.90 14.40
C SER A 98 4.14 -18.20 15.17
N ALA A 99 3.95 -17.98 16.47
CA ALA A 99 4.97 -17.44 17.37
C ALA A 99 6.26 -18.30 17.45
N SER A 100 6.23 -19.53 16.93
CA SER A 100 7.42 -20.39 16.76
C SER A 100 8.31 -20.03 15.58
N ASN A 101 7.92 -19.05 14.75
CA ASN A 101 8.68 -18.53 13.61
C ASN A 101 9.20 -17.08 13.90
N PRO A 102 10.08 -16.89 14.90
CA PRO A 102 10.50 -15.57 15.33
C PRO A 102 11.29 -14.78 14.28
N MET A 103 12.04 -15.44 13.39
CA MET A 103 12.78 -14.77 12.31
C MET A 103 11.81 -14.24 11.26
N THR A 104 10.76 -15.00 10.91
CA THR A 104 9.69 -14.54 10.03
C THR A 104 9.01 -13.29 10.60
N LEU A 105 8.64 -13.32 11.89
CA LEU A 105 8.01 -12.18 12.56
C LEU A 105 8.93 -10.95 12.57
N ALA A 106 10.23 -11.14 12.81
CA ALA A 106 11.22 -10.06 12.75
C ALA A 106 11.36 -9.49 11.34
N ALA A 107 11.45 -10.33 10.31
CA ALA A 107 11.53 -9.91 8.92
C ALA A 107 10.28 -9.13 8.47
N ILE A 108 9.09 -9.52 8.93
CA ILE A 108 7.86 -8.75 8.72
C ILE A 108 7.98 -7.34 9.31
N ASP A 109 8.47 -7.22 10.55
CA ASP A 109 8.61 -5.93 11.22
C ASP A 109 9.67 -5.03 10.58
N ASP A 110 10.82 -5.61 10.22
CA ASP A 110 11.90 -4.92 9.52
C ASP A 110 11.43 -4.43 8.15
N THR A 111 10.72 -5.27 7.39
CA THR A 111 10.13 -4.88 6.10
C THR A 111 9.15 -3.73 6.28
N ARG A 112 8.22 -3.80 7.24
CA ARG A 112 7.29 -2.68 7.52
C ARG A 112 8.05 -1.40 7.85
N THR A 113 9.14 -1.50 8.61
CA THR A 113 9.96 -0.35 9.01
C THR A 113 10.64 0.28 7.80
N VAL A 114 11.28 -0.51 6.92
CA VAL A 114 11.91 0.00 5.69
C VAL A 114 10.92 0.80 4.83
N PHE A 115 9.73 0.25 4.58
CA PHE A 115 8.72 0.94 3.76
C PHE A 115 8.13 2.17 4.47
N LYS A 116 7.89 2.12 5.79
CA LYS A 116 7.39 3.27 6.55
C LYS A 116 8.43 4.39 6.62
N ASP A 117 9.68 4.07 6.91
CA ASP A 117 10.77 5.05 7.01
C ASP A 117 11.04 5.74 5.67
N TRP A 118 10.86 5.02 4.56
CA TRP A 118 10.91 5.63 3.22
C TRP A 118 9.93 6.79 3.06
N VAL A 119 8.68 6.60 3.52
CA VAL A 119 7.64 7.63 3.45
C VAL A 119 7.82 8.70 4.52
N LEU A 120 8.00 8.30 5.78
CA LEU A 120 8.09 9.20 6.92
C LEU A 120 9.36 10.05 6.90
N GLY A 121 10.43 9.54 6.28
CA GLY A 121 11.66 10.28 6.02
C GLY A 121 11.54 11.34 4.92
N GLY A 122 10.36 11.50 4.30
CA GLY A 122 10.11 12.49 3.25
C GLY A 122 10.68 12.11 1.88
N CYS A 123 11.28 10.92 1.73
CA CYS A 123 12.02 10.54 0.54
C CYS A 123 11.17 10.57 -0.71
N THR A 124 9.92 10.11 -0.64
CA THR A 124 8.98 10.11 -1.78
C THR A 124 8.71 11.50 -2.36
N THR A 125 8.91 12.56 -1.57
CA THR A 125 8.65 13.96 -1.96
C THR A 125 9.90 14.81 -2.10
N SER A 126 11.08 14.24 -1.85
CA SER A 126 12.35 14.97 -1.92
C SER A 126 12.59 15.55 -3.32
N ALA A 127 13.05 16.81 -3.34
CA ALA A 127 13.24 17.55 -4.59
C ALA A 127 14.30 16.88 -5.49
N ALA A 128 14.05 16.90 -6.80
CA ALA A 128 15.00 16.38 -7.77
C ALA A 128 16.37 17.07 -7.63
N ASN A 129 17.46 16.28 -7.59
CA ASN A 129 18.85 16.72 -7.40
C ASN A 129 19.22 17.31 -6.04
N SER A 130 18.34 17.29 -5.03
CA SER A 130 18.71 17.70 -3.67
C SER A 130 19.75 16.76 -3.05
N GLN A 131 20.41 17.21 -1.97
CA GLN A 131 21.25 16.32 -1.17
C GLN A 131 20.41 15.22 -0.52
N GLU A 132 19.26 15.58 0.05
CA GLU A 132 18.28 14.67 0.62
C GLU A 132 17.88 13.54 -0.33
N ARG A 133 17.58 13.85 -1.61
CA ARG A 133 17.27 12.83 -2.62
C ARG A 133 18.42 11.83 -2.80
N ARG A 134 19.67 12.31 -2.80
CA ARG A 134 20.85 11.43 -2.94
C ARG A 134 21.02 10.51 -1.74
N GLU A 135 20.74 11.00 -0.54
CA GLU A 135 20.75 10.19 0.68
C GLU A 135 19.60 9.18 0.69
N CYS A 136 18.42 9.57 0.20
CA CYS A 136 17.28 8.67 0.03
C CYS A 136 17.58 7.54 -0.95
N ILE A 137 18.23 7.79 -2.10
CA ILE A 137 18.54 6.71 -3.07
C ILE A 137 19.26 5.52 -2.42
N LEU A 138 20.11 5.76 -1.42
CA LEU A 138 20.85 4.70 -0.71
C LEU A 138 19.99 3.87 0.25
N LYS A 139 18.77 4.31 0.54
CA LYS A 139 17.82 3.72 1.49
C LYS A 139 16.50 3.33 0.82
N ALA A 140 16.44 3.39 -0.51
CA ALA A 140 15.23 3.06 -1.24
C ALA A 140 14.85 1.59 -0.99
N PRO A 141 13.58 1.28 -0.69
CA PRO A 141 13.11 -0.09 -0.62
C PRO A 141 13.42 -0.84 -1.91
N THR A 142 13.80 -2.10 -1.77
CA THR A 142 14.20 -2.98 -2.87
C THR A 142 13.30 -4.21 -2.94
N ALA A 143 13.42 -4.96 -4.04
CA ALA A 143 12.74 -6.24 -4.16
C ALA A 143 13.20 -7.26 -3.10
N ALA A 144 14.45 -7.19 -2.64
CA ALA A 144 14.95 -8.05 -1.59
C ALA A 144 14.26 -7.75 -0.25
N ASP A 145 14.06 -6.47 0.08
CA ASP A 145 13.33 -6.07 1.29
C ASP A 145 11.89 -6.60 1.26
N ALA A 146 11.22 -6.54 0.10
CA ALA A 146 9.86 -7.06 -0.06
C ALA A 146 9.77 -8.59 0.02
N GLU A 147 10.85 -9.31 -0.28
CA GLU A 147 10.93 -10.77 -0.25
C GLU A 147 11.36 -11.34 1.10
N ASP A 148 11.97 -10.53 1.96
CA ASP A 148 12.61 -10.96 3.20
C ASP A 148 11.71 -11.81 4.11
N PRO A 149 10.42 -11.46 4.33
CA PRO A 149 9.52 -12.30 5.15
C PRO A 149 9.32 -13.71 4.63
N VAL A 150 9.32 -13.88 3.30
CA VAL A 150 9.15 -15.19 2.64
C VAL A 150 10.41 -16.04 2.82
N TRP A 151 11.59 -15.44 2.62
CA TRP A 151 12.86 -16.12 2.82
C TRP A 151 13.07 -16.53 4.27
N ALA A 152 12.76 -15.64 5.22
CA ALA A 152 12.84 -15.96 6.65
C ALA A 152 11.93 -17.13 7.03
N TRP A 153 10.69 -17.17 6.50
CA TRP A 153 9.79 -18.30 6.73
C TRP A 153 10.34 -19.61 6.16
N HIS A 154 10.87 -19.59 4.93
CA HIS A 154 11.49 -20.77 4.35
C HIS A 154 12.65 -21.26 5.21
N ASP A 155 13.55 -20.39 5.62
CA ASP A 155 14.72 -20.76 6.44
C ASP A 155 14.32 -21.41 7.78
N GLU A 156 13.22 -20.99 8.39
CA GLU A 156 12.70 -21.57 9.64
C GLU A 156 12.00 -22.92 9.45
N ASN A 157 11.45 -23.20 8.26
CA ASN A 157 10.54 -24.32 8.01
C ASN A 157 11.11 -25.41 7.09
N THR A 158 12.38 -25.35 6.68
CA THR A 158 13.00 -26.33 5.75
C THR A 158 13.80 -27.44 6.47
N TYR A 159 13.40 -27.88 7.67
CA TYR A 159 14.09 -28.92 8.45
C TYR A 159 13.31 -30.24 8.60
#